data_AF-A0A1M7IJJ0-F1
#
_entry.id   AF-A0A1M7IJJ0-F1
#
_cell.length_a   1.000
_cell.length_b   1.000
_cell.length_c   1.000
_cell.angle_alpha   90.00
_cell.angle_beta   90.00
_cell.angle_gamma   90.00
#
_symmetry.space_group_name_H-M   'P 1'
#
loop_
_entity.id
_entity.type
_entity.pdbx_description
1 polymer ?
#
loop_
_entity_poly.entity_id
_entity_poly.type
_entity_poly.pdbx_seq_one_letter_code
_entity_poly.pdbx_strand_id
1 'polypeptide(L)' 'MKIVPIFVQENKREGLFSIHLKGELEDEVTKCIDQWLLNPQYLYDFFTLHQDDLNSGYYGKTISIQQAINYTRKEAEY' A
#
# COMPACT_ATOMS: atom_id res chain seq x y z
N MET A 1 -7.29 0.54 -21.64
CA MET A 1 -6.88 0.97 -20.29
C MET A 1 -8.12 0.97 -19.42
N LYS A 2 -8.15 0.14 -18.39
CA LYS A 2 -9.24 0.12 -17.40
C LYS A 2 -8.66 0.62 -16.09
N ILE A 3 -9.28 1.64 -15.51
CA ILE A 3 -8.91 2.18 -14.20
C ILE A 3 -9.93 1.66 -13.20
N VAL A 4 -9.48 0.94 -12.17
CA VAL A 4 -10.34 0.46 -11.09
C VAL A 4 -9.86 1.09 -9.78
N PRO A 5 -10.72 1.80 -9.04
CA PRO A 5 -10.35 2.33 -7.74
C PRO A 5 -10.06 1.19 -6.75
N ILE A 6 -8.95 1.26 -6.02
CA ILE A 6 -8.57 0.31 -4.96
C ILE A 6 -8.81 0.95 -3.58
N PHE A 7 -8.16 2.09 -3.32
CA PHE A 7 -8.40 2.90 -2.12
C PHE A 7 -8.75 4.31 -2.56
N VAL A 8 -9.93 4.79 -2.18
CA VAL A 8 -10.36 6.16 -2.47
C VAL A 8 -10.63 6.84 -1.16
N GLN A 9 -9.92 7.92 -0.84
CA GLN A 9 -10.25 8.71 0.32
C GLN A 9 -11.50 9.54 -0.01
N GLU A 10 -12.60 9.34 0.71
CA GLU A 10 -13.92 9.95 0.41
C GLU A 10 -13.87 11.49 0.25
N ASN A 11 -12.85 12.16 0.78
CA ASN A 11 -12.74 13.62 0.81
C ASN A 11 -11.41 14.20 0.27
N LYS A 12 -10.54 13.39 -0.38
CA LYS A 12 -9.34 13.91 -1.06
C LYS A 12 -9.30 13.48 -2.53
N ARG A 13 -8.61 14.25 -3.36
CA ARG A 13 -8.30 13.88 -4.77
C ARG A 13 -7.25 12.75 -4.87
N GLU A 14 -6.89 12.14 -3.75
CA GLU A 14 -5.83 11.15 -3.61
C GLU A 14 -6.47 9.77 -3.43
N GLY A 15 -6.02 8.81 -4.22
CA GLY A 15 -6.49 7.44 -4.19
C GLY A 15 -5.50 6.51 -4.88
N LEU A 16 -5.50 5.25 -4.46
CA LEU A 16 -4.79 4.17 -5.13
C LEU A 16 -5.70 3.60 -6.22
N PHE A 17 -5.22 3.60 -7.46
CA PHE A 17 -5.95 3.09 -8.62
C PHE A 17 -5.19 1.94 -9.26
N SER A 18 -5.90 0.87 -9.60
CA SER A 18 -5.39 -0.19 -10.46
C SER A 18 -5.49 0.27 -11.91
N ILE A 19 -4.36 0.35 -12.60
CA ILE A 19 -4.28 0.63 -14.03
C ILE A 19 -3.94 -0.67 -14.74
N HIS A 20 -4.91 -1.23 -15.49
CA HIS A 20 -4.65 -2.42 -16.29
C HIS A 20 -4.36 -2.03 -17.74
N LEU A 21 -3.11 -2.24 -18.18
CA LEU A 21 -2.67 -2.00 -19.55
C LEU A 21 -2.94 -3.23 -20.43
N LYS A 22 -3.07 -3.01 -21.74
CA LYS A 22 -3.38 -4.10 -22.68
C LYS A 22 -2.16 -5.01 -22.82
N GLY A 23 -2.30 -6.26 -22.38
CA GLY A 23 -1.24 -7.29 -22.48
C GLY A 23 -0.56 -7.63 -21.16
N GLU A 24 -0.93 -6.95 -20.06
CA GLU A 24 -0.46 -7.33 -18.73
C GLU A 24 -1.25 -8.54 -18.22
N LEU A 25 -0.53 -9.51 -17.64
CA LEU A 25 -1.12 -10.75 -17.12
C LEU A 25 -1.59 -10.61 -15.67
N GLU A 26 -0.94 -9.73 -14.90
CA GLU A 26 -1.25 -9.45 -13.50
C GLU A 26 -1.94 -8.09 -13.37
N ASP A 27 -2.92 -8.02 -12.48
CA ASP A 27 -3.52 -6.74 -12.10
C ASP A 27 -2.67 -6.02 -11.04
N GLU A 28 -2.82 -4.70 -10.96
CA GLU A 28 -2.01 -3.89 -10.04
C GLU A 28 -2.25 -4.21 -8.55
N VAL A 29 -3.38 -4.83 -8.19
CA VAL A 29 -3.60 -5.24 -6.80
C VAL A 29 -2.69 -6.41 -6.48
N THR A 30 -2.63 -7.42 -7.35
CA THR A 30 -1.68 -8.53 -7.23
C THR A 30 -0.24 -8.04 -7.15
N LYS A 31 0.16 -7.15 -8.07
CA LYS A 31 1.52 -6.57 -8.04
C LYS A 31 1.81 -5.83 -6.73
N CYS A 32 0.84 -5.08 -6.20
CA CYS A 32 1.00 -4.33 -4.95
C CYS A 32 1.18 -5.28 -3.75
N ILE A 33 0.33 -6.31 -3.65
CA ILE A 33 0.42 -7.35 -2.62
C ILE A 33 1.75 -8.10 -2.70
N ASP A 34 2.19 -8.47 -3.90
CA ASP A 34 3.48 -9.14 -4.10
C ASP A 34 4.65 -8.27 -3.65
N GLN A 35 4.63 -6.97 -3.93
CA GLN A 35 5.65 -6.05 -3.40
C GLN A 35 5.65 -6.03 -1.87
N TRP A 36 4.48 -6.04 -1.22
CA TRP A 36 4.39 -6.06 0.24
C TRP A 36 4.94 -7.37 0.83
N LEU A 37 4.60 -8.50 0.23
CA LEU A 37 4.97 -9.83 0.74
C LEU A 37 6.44 -10.19 0.45
N LEU A 38 6.92 -9.88 -0.75
CA LEU A 38 8.21 -10.33 -1.28
C LEU A 38 9.33 -9.28 -1.13
N ASN A 39 8.99 -8.00 -0.95
CA ASN A 39 9.97 -6.91 -0.90
C ASN A 39 9.82 -6.04 0.36
N PRO A 40 10.38 -6.46 1.51
CA PRO A 40 10.33 -5.68 2.75
C PRO A 40 10.95 -4.28 2.64
N GLN A 41 11.92 -4.08 1.74
CA GLN A 41 12.56 -2.78 1.52
C GLN A 41 11.58 -1.78 0.92
N TYR A 42 10.70 -2.23 0.02
CA TYR A 42 9.65 -1.39 -0.56
C TYR A 42 8.75 -0.77 0.53
N LEU A 43 8.30 -1.58 1.49
CA LEU A 43 7.48 -1.10 2.59
C LEU A 43 8.26 -0.17 3.52
N TYR A 44 9.55 -0.45 3.77
CA TYR A 44 10.41 0.44 4.55
C TYR A 44 10.54 1.82 3.90
N ASP A 45 10.83 1.87 2.60
CA ASP A 45 10.99 3.12 1.85
C ASP A 45 9.66 3.89 1.82
N PHE A 46 8.55 3.18 1.58
CA PHE A 46 7.20 3.75 1.59
C PHE A 46 6.87 4.41 2.93
N PHE A 47 7.03 3.69 4.05
CA PHE A 47 6.73 4.23 5.38
C PHE A 47 7.72 5.30 5.83
N THR A 48 8.95 5.27 5.35
CA THR A 48 9.93 6.33 5.58
C THR A 48 9.53 7.60 4.85
N LEU A 49 9.10 7.49 3.59
CA LEU A 49 8.65 8.64 2.79
C LEU A 49 7.35 9.25 3.32
N HIS A 50 6.45 8.42 3.83
CA HIS A 50 5.11 8.81 4.32
C HIS A 50 5.00 8.76 5.85
N GLN A 51 6.10 9.10 6.55
CA GLN A 51 6.16 8.95 8.01
C GLN A 51 5.11 9.80 8.74
N ASP A 52 4.79 10.99 8.24
CA ASP A 52 3.74 11.85 8.80
C ASP A 52 2.36 11.20 8.71
N ASP A 53 2.05 10.57 7.58
CA ASP A 53 0.81 9.83 7.38
C ASP A 53 0.75 8.57 8.24
N LEU A 54 1.88 7.86 8.39
CA LEU A 54 1.98 6.71 9.29
C LEU A 54 1.67 7.13 10.74
N ASN A 55 2.15 8.29 11.16
CA ASN A 55 1.94 8.85 12.50
C ASN A 55 0.57 9.53 12.68
N SER A 56 -0.22 9.69 11.61
CA SER A 56 -1.55 10.32 11.66
C SER A 56 -2.59 9.51 12.45
N GLY A 57 -2.30 8.22 12.71
CA GLY A 57 -3.07 7.39 13.63
C GLY A 57 -3.70 6.14 13.01
N TYR A 58 -3.47 5.84 11.74
CA TYR A 58 -4.03 4.65 11.07
C TYR A 58 -3.68 3.34 11.82
N TYR A 59 -2.42 3.18 12.19
CA TYR A 59 -1.94 2.07 13.04
C TYR A 59 -1.75 2.48 14.52
N GLY A 60 -2.28 3.63 14.93
CA GLY A 60 -2.01 4.28 16.22
C GLY A 60 -0.96 5.39 16.15
N LYS A 61 -0.87 6.23 17.19
CA LYS A 61 -0.06 7.48 17.18
C LYS A 61 1.46 7.28 17.35
N THR A 62 1.89 6.07 17.71
CA THR A 62 3.29 5.78 18.05
C THR A 62 3.65 4.36 17.59
N ILE A 63 3.61 4.14 16.29
CA ILE A 63 4.06 2.87 15.69
C ILE A 63 5.45 3.06 15.07
N SER A 64 6.33 2.07 15.23
CA SER A 64 7.59 2.05 14.48
C SER A 64 7.38 1.57 13.04
N ILE A 65 8.23 2.00 12.11
CA ILE A 65 8.20 1.53 10.71
C ILE A 65 8.22 -0.01 10.65
N GLN A 66 9.04 -0.67 11.49
CA GLN A 66 9.11 -2.12 11.53
C GLN A 66 7.77 -2.78 11.93
N GLN A 67 7.05 -2.20 12.88
CA GLN A 67 5.73 -2.70 13.28
C GLN A 67 4.70 -2.47 12.16
N ALA A 68 4.75 -1.32 11.47
CA ALA A 68 3.89 -1.03 10.34
C ALA A 68 4.10 -2.06 9.21
N ILE A 69 5.35 -2.34 8.84
CA ILE A 69 5.71 -3.39 7.87
C ILE A 69 5.11 -4.74 8.27
N ASN A 70 5.28 -5.14 9.54
CA ASN A 70 4.78 -6.43 10.00
C ASN A 70 3.25 -6.52 9.95
N TYR A 71 2.54 -5.45 10.29
CA TYR A 71 1.08 -5.41 10.21
C TYR A 71 0.59 -5.46 8.78
N THR A 72 1.14 -4.62 7.89
CA THR A 72 0.76 -4.62 6.47
C THR A 72 1.00 -5.98 5.81
N ARG A 73 2.13 -6.64 6.09
CA ARG A 73 2.40 -7.99 5.56
C ARG A 73 1.43 -9.03 6.09
N LYS A 74 1.13 -9.00 7.39
CA LYS A 74 0.16 -9.90 8.01
C LYS A 74 -1.25 -9.72 7.46
N GLU A 75 -1.65 -8.47 7.17
CA GLU A 75 -2.94 -8.18 6.54
C GLU A 75 -2.99 -8.67 5.09
N ALA A 76 -1.87 -8.58 4.35
CA ALA A 76 -1.76 -9.04 2.96
C ALA A 76 -1.75 -10.57 2.79
N GLU A 77 -1.43 -11.32 3.85
CA GLU A 77 -1.49 -12.79 3.88
C GLU A 77 -2.93 -13.33 4.04
N TYR A 78 -3.91 -12.48 4.38
CA TYR A 78 -5.30 -12.84 4.68
C TYR A 78 -6.25 -12.56 3.50
#